data_AF-W9PYL6-F1
#
_entry.id   AF-W9PYL6-F1
#
_cell.length_a   1.000
_cell.length_b   1.000
_cell.length_c   1.000
_cell.angle_alpha   90.00
_cell.angle_beta   90.00
_cell.angle_gamma   90.00
#
_symmetry.space_group_name_H-M   'P 1'
#
loop_
_entity.id
_entity.type
_entity.pdbx_description
1 polymer ?
#
loop_
_entity_poly.entity_id
_entity_poly.type
_entity_poly.pdbx_seq_one_letter_code
_entity_poly.pdbx_strand_id
1 'polypeptide(L)'
;MFTSTHLTMIKIAYSTSWIGPALKVLDCDLTFYPGMAGQKDAKLLCDSSLHPASFISVDTGLTGDVKSSAVLEYNHLAAQCYMSRRDWTKAYRALERVITHPSKDKGVSKVMDEAYKRWLLVGLLKDGKEPSIPPYTATIAKNTFSTLGTPYKNITTQFTTTNAAQLKADIEANRQVWEEDGTSSLIAEVVAAYPKWQIINLRDIYARVSISQVRLSTLSAETGEILADDDATTRLVRDMIDSGLLKGELQPGNNGGELYLHFHDDNEAMTEAKFAQQIAQRYHNIESLGNQYKAANERLGNSKEYVKHAVREQKRADKDPADPGVGFDSLIEDEDLMTGITPTA
;
A
#
# COMPACT_ATOMS: atom_id res chain seq x y z
N MET A 1 -8.98 2.69 -17.31
CA MET A 1 -10.42 2.56 -17.03
C MET A 1 -10.72 1.12 -16.68
N PHE A 2 -11.57 0.87 -15.68
CA PHE A 2 -12.06 -0.46 -15.33
C PHE A 2 -13.26 -0.87 -16.21
N THR A 3 -13.29 -2.12 -16.66
CA THR A 3 -14.37 -2.68 -17.50
C THR A 3 -14.73 -4.08 -17.03
N SER A 4 -15.88 -4.58 -17.47
CA SER A 4 -16.31 -5.96 -17.21
C SER A 4 -15.28 -7.04 -17.64
N THR A 5 -14.48 -6.79 -18.67
CA THR A 5 -13.48 -7.74 -19.18
C THR A 5 -12.27 -7.91 -18.25
N HIS A 6 -11.96 -6.94 -17.39
CA HIS A 6 -10.86 -7.03 -16.43
C HIS A 6 -11.06 -8.18 -15.45
N LEU A 7 -12.29 -8.37 -14.97
CA LEU A 7 -12.63 -9.46 -14.07
C LEU A 7 -12.52 -10.82 -14.77
N THR A 8 -13.01 -10.93 -16.00
CA THR A 8 -12.89 -12.17 -16.79
C THR A 8 -11.42 -12.53 -17.02
N MET A 9 -10.61 -11.54 -17.42
CA MET A 9 -9.17 -11.70 -17.65
C MET A 9 -8.47 -12.22 -16.40
N ILE A 10 -8.69 -11.59 -15.23
CA ILE A 10 -7.97 -11.99 -14.02
C ILE A 10 -8.41 -13.37 -13.51
N LYS A 11 -9.68 -13.74 -13.67
CA LYS A 11 -10.17 -15.09 -13.37
C LYS A 11 -9.46 -16.16 -14.20
N ILE A 12 -9.27 -15.90 -15.50
CA ILE A 12 -8.54 -16.80 -16.39
C ILE A 12 -7.06 -16.86 -15.98
N ALA A 13 -6.42 -15.71 -15.75
CA ALA A 13 -5.02 -15.66 -15.35
C ALA A 13 -4.75 -16.40 -14.03
N TYR A 14 -5.65 -16.24 -13.05
CA TYR A 14 -5.55 -16.92 -11.76
C TYR A 14 -5.80 -18.43 -11.87
N SER A 15 -6.87 -18.85 -12.55
CA SER A 15 -7.18 -20.29 -12.72
C SER A 15 -6.14 -21.05 -13.53
N THR A 16 -5.49 -20.40 -14.49
CA THR A 16 -4.41 -20.99 -15.29
C THR A 16 -3.02 -20.84 -14.66
N SER A 17 -2.92 -20.13 -13.52
CA SER A 17 -1.65 -19.75 -12.88
C SER A 17 -0.67 -19.02 -13.82
N TRP A 18 -1.17 -18.42 -14.91
CA TRP A 18 -0.36 -17.68 -15.88
C TRP A 18 -0.56 -16.18 -15.72
N ILE A 19 0.09 -15.62 -14.70
CA ILE A 19 -0.12 -14.24 -14.25
C ILE A 19 0.71 -13.23 -15.07
N GLY A 20 1.84 -13.64 -15.64
CA GLY A 20 2.81 -12.75 -16.31
C GLY A 20 2.18 -11.77 -17.32
N PRO A 21 1.37 -12.21 -18.29
CA PRO A 21 0.72 -11.31 -19.25
C PRO A 21 -0.30 -10.37 -18.60
N ALA A 22 -1.01 -10.84 -17.58
CA ALA A 22 -2.03 -10.05 -16.88
C ALA A 22 -1.42 -8.89 -16.09
N LEU A 23 -0.16 -8.99 -15.64
CA LEU A 23 0.53 -7.92 -14.90
C LEU A 23 0.53 -6.59 -15.65
N LYS A 24 0.64 -6.62 -16.99
CA LYS A 24 0.60 -5.40 -17.80
C LYS A 24 -0.68 -4.60 -17.60
N VAL A 25 -1.79 -5.28 -17.34
CA VAL A 25 -3.10 -4.68 -17.09
C VAL A 25 -3.29 -4.40 -15.60
N LEU A 26 -2.82 -5.30 -14.72
CA LEU A 26 -2.95 -5.15 -13.26
C LEU A 26 -2.12 -4.00 -12.70
N ASP A 27 -0.98 -3.69 -13.32
CA ASP A 27 -0.08 -2.60 -12.92
C ASP A 27 -0.55 -1.23 -13.44
N CYS A 28 -1.60 -1.18 -14.27
CA CYS A 28 -2.17 0.09 -14.72
C CYS A 28 -3.07 0.72 -13.65
N ASP A 29 -3.00 2.05 -13.54
CA ASP A 29 -3.88 2.80 -12.63
C ASP A 29 -5.31 2.87 -13.16
N LEU A 30 -6.25 2.36 -12.34
CA LEU A 30 -7.67 2.37 -12.62
C LEU A 30 -8.32 3.63 -12.03
N THR A 31 -8.35 4.70 -12.81
CA THR A 31 -8.88 6.02 -12.39
C THR A 31 -10.34 6.27 -12.78
N PHE A 32 -10.90 5.45 -13.67
CA PHE A 32 -12.26 5.65 -14.21
C PHE A 32 -13.06 4.36 -14.22
N TYR A 33 -14.34 4.49 -13.90
CA TYR A 33 -15.36 3.44 -14.00
C TYR A 33 -16.40 3.82 -15.09
N PRO A 34 -17.07 2.83 -15.70
CA PRO A 34 -18.11 3.11 -16.68
C PRO A 34 -19.31 3.81 -16.02
N GLY A 35 -19.91 4.77 -16.73
CA GLY A 35 -21.14 5.43 -16.26
C GLY A 35 -20.93 6.45 -15.13
N MET A 36 -19.71 6.94 -14.91
CA MET A 36 -19.48 8.02 -13.94
C MET A 36 -20.19 9.31 -14.39
N ALA A 37 -20.84 9.99 -13.44
CA ALA A 37 -21.53 11.26 -13.69
C ALA A 37 -20.56 12.35 -14.20
N GLY A 38 -21.08 13.26 -15.04
CA GLY A 38 -20.32 14.41 -15.55
C GLY A 38 -19.48 14.16 -16.81
N GLN A 39 -19.66 13.02 -17.49
CA GLN A 39 -18.87 12.61 -18.66
C GLN A 39 -19.48 12.98 -20.02
N LYS A 40 -20.36 13.99 -20.07
CA LYS A 40 -20.86 14.49 -21.36
C LYS A 40 -19.80 15.38 -21.98
N ASP A 41 -18.87 14.75 -22.69
CA ASP A 41 -17.92 15.45 -23.54
C ASP A 41 -18.65 15.89 -24.82
N ALA A 42 -18.53 17.17 -25.19
CA ALA A 42 -19.20 17.71 -26.38
C ALA A 42 -18.46 17.35 -27.69
N LYS A 43 -17.33 16.65 -27.57
CA LYS A 43 -16.45 16.26 -28.68
C LYS A 43 -17.00 15.04 -29.44
N LEU A 44 -16.65 14.94 -30.72
CA LEU A 44 -17.04 13.83 -31.59
C LEU A 44 -16.29 12.55 -31.21
N LEU A 45 -16.97 11.39 -31.26
CA LEU A 45 -16.39 10.08 -30.89
C LEU A 45 -15.13 9.67 -31.68
N CYS A 46 -14.90 10.26 -32.85
CA CYS A 46 -13.72 10.00 -33.68
C CYS A 46 -12.49 10.85 -33.32
N ASP A 47 -12.60 11.75 -32.35
CA ASP A 47 -11.49 12.58 -31.89
C ASP A 47 -10.50 11.73 -31.06
N SER A 48 -9.25 11.64 -31.50
CA SER A 48 -8.19 10.87 -30.84
C SER A 48 -7.79 11.41 -29.47
N SER A 49 -8.16 12.65 -29.15
CA SER A 49 -7.93 13.27 -27.84
C SER A 49 -8.99 12.89 -26.80
N LEU A 50 -10.02 12.13 -27.21
CA LEU A 50 -11.09 11.72 -26.30
C LEU A 50 -10.57 10.78 -25.22
N HIS A 51 -10.93 11.10 -23.99
CA HIS A 51 -10.68 10.23 -22.87
C HIS A 51 -11.54 8.94 -23.00
N PRO A 52 -11.02 7.74 -22.67
CA PRO A 52 -11.77 6.48 -22.76
C PRO A 52 -13.14 6.49 -22.07
N ALA A 53 -13.27 7.31 -21.04
CA ALA A 53 -14.52 7.50 -20.29
C ALA A 53 -15.64 8.20 -21.05
N SER A 54 -15.34 8.88 -22.14
CA SER A 54 -16.35 9.53 -22.98
C SER A 54 -17.04 8.55 -23.94
N PHE A 55 -16.41 7.40 -24.27
CA PHE A 55 -16.94 6.46 -25.27
C PHE A 55 -17.08 5.00 -24.81
N ILE A 56 -16.38 4.56 -23.76
CA ILE A 56 -16.58 3.22 -23.20
C ILE A 56 -17.75 3.27 -22.20
N SER A 57 -18.90 2.78 -22.62
CA SER A 57 -20.11 2.69 -21.81
C SER A 57 -20.86 1.38 -22.07
N VAL A 58 -21.90 1.15 -21.27
CA VAL A 58 -22.83 0.03 -21.51
C VAL A 58 -23.61 0.25 -22.80
N ASP A 59 -23.97 1.51 -23.10
CA ASP A 59 -24.73 1.88 -24.29
C ASP A 59 -23.93 1.65 -25.59
N THR A 60 -22.61 1.85 -25.56
CA THR A 60 -21.74 1.56 -26.71
C THR A 60 -21.39 0.08 -26.84
N GLY A 61 -21.77 -0.76 -25.88
CA GLY A 61 -21.48 -2.20 -25.88
C GLY A 61 -20.01 -2.56 -25.63
N LEU A 62 -19.14 -1.57 -25.38
CA LEU A 62 -17.71 -1.79 -25.14
C LEU A 62 -17.42 -2.31 -23.72
N THR A 63 -18.40 -2.25 -22.82
CA THR A 63 -18.38 -2.93 -21.52
C THR A 63 -19.77 -3.37 -21.11
N GLY A 64 -19.88 -4.52 -20.44
CA GLY A 64 -21.08 -4.86 -19.66
C GLY A 64 -21.21 -4.02 -18.38
N ASP A 65 -22.34 -4.21 -17.70
CA ASP A 65 -22.63 -3.59 -16.40
C ASP A 65 -21.59 -3.97 -15.34
N VAL A 66 -21.06 -2.96 -14.64
CA VAL A 66 -20.03 -3.13 -13.63
C VAL A 66 -20.64 -2.95 -12.24
N LYS A 67 -20.81 -4.08 -11.55
CA LYS A 67 -21.31 -4.12 -10.17
C LYS A 67 -20.18 -3.90 -9.17
N SER A 68 -20.53 -3.37 -8.01
CA SER A 68 -19.62 -3.24 -6.87
C SER A 68 -18.92 -4.55 -6.49
N SER A 69 -19.64 -5.69 -6.59
CA SER A 69 -19.07 -7.02 -6.32
C SER A 69 -17.95 -7.39 -7.28
N ALA A 70 -18.06 -6.98 -8.56
CA ALA A 70 -17.02 -7.24 -9.56
C ALA A 70 -15.74 -6.46 -9.28
N VAL A 71 -15.86 -5.23 -8.75
CA VAL A 71 -14.72 -4.41 -8.34
C VAL A 71 -14.00 -5.03 -7.14
N LEU A 72 -14.77 -5.47 -6.12
CA LEU A 72 -14.22 -6.15 -4.95
C LEU A 72 -13.51 -7.46 -5.35
N GLU A 73 -14.16 -8.29 -6.15
CA GLU A 73 -13.62 -9.57 -6.62
C GLU A 73 -12.35 -9.37 -7.45
N TYR A 74 -12.32 -8.38 -8.36
CA TYR A 74 -11.14 -8.06 -9.15
C TYR A 74 -9.94 -7.67 -8.29
N ASN A 75 -10.12 -6.75 -7.33
CA ASN A 75 -9.02 -6.30 -6.47
C ASN A 75 -8.55 -7.42 -5.53
N HIS A 76 -9.47 -8.27 -5.05
CA HIS A 76 -9.12 -9.44 -4.25
C HIS A 76 -8.29 -10.46 -5.05
N LEU A 77 -8.70 -10.79 -6.28
CA LEU A 77 -7.93 -11.67 -7.17
C LEU A 77 -6.59 -11.04 -7.56
N ALA A 78 -6.52 -9.72 -7.75
CA ALA A 78 -5.27 -9.02 -8.02
C ALA A 78 -4.30 -9.16 -6.85
N ALA A 79 -4.78 -9.00 -5.62
CA ALA A 79 -3.98 -9.27 -4.44
C ALA A 79 -3.46 -10.70 -4.42
N GLN A 80 -4.29 -11.71 -4.71
CA GLN A 80 -3.86 -13.11 -4.76
C GLN A 80 -2.77 -13.35 -5.81
N CYS A 81 -2.91 -12.76 -7.01
CA CYS A 81 -1.88 -12.79 -8.04
C CYS A 81 -0.56 -12.19 -7.55
N TYR A 82 -0.60 -11.03 -6.88
CA TYR A 82 0.61 -10.41 -6.33
C TYR A 82 1.23 -11.22 -5.18
N MET A 83 0.41 -11.78 -4.28
CA MET A 83 0.87 -12.65 -3.18
C MET A 83 1.56 -13.91 -3.70
N SER A 84 1.03 -14.55 -4.74
CA SER A 84 1.65 -15.74 -5.36
C SER A 84 3.05 -15.47 -5.91
N ARG A 85 3.37 -14.20 -6.19
CA ARG A 85 4.66 -13.72 -6.68
C ARG A 85 5.51 -13.08 -5.59
N ARG A 86 5.04 -13.10 -4.33
CA ARG A 86 5.65 -12.42 -3.18
C ARG A 86 5.86 -10.91 -3.39
N ASP A 87 5.07 -10.28 -4.25
CA ASP A 87 5.04 -8.81 -4.38
C ASP A 87 4.12 -8.24 -3.29
N TRP A 88 4.64 -8.21 -2.06
CA TRP A 88 3.89 -7.81 -0.87
C TRP A 88 3.41 -6.36 -0.95
N THR A 89 4.17 -5.48 -1.60
CA THR A 89 3.80 -4.06 -1.76
C THR A 89 2.55 -3.89 -2.60
N LYS A 90 2.49 -4.54 -3.78
CA LYS A 90 1.30 -4.46 -4.64
C LYS A 90 0.13 -5.24 -4.07
N ALA A 91 0.39 -6.41 -3.46
CA ALA A 91 -0.63 -7.19 -2.77
C ALA A 91 -1.31 -6.38 -1.66
N TYR A 92 -0.52 -5.72 -0.80
CA TYR A 92 -1.03 -4.90 0.28
C TYR A 92 -1.94 -3.78 -0.23
N ARG A 93 -1.51 -3.04 -1.25
CA ARG A 93 -2.31 -1.98 -1.87
C ARG A 93 -3.61 -2.49 -2.51
N ALA A 94 -3.56 -3.66 -3.16
CA ALA A 94 -4.75 -4.27 -3.74
C ALA A 94 -5.75 -4.71 -2.66
N LEU A 95 -5.29 -5.29 -1.55
CA LEU A 95 -6.13 -5.62 -0.40
C LEU A 95 -6.69 -4.36 0.29
N GLU A 96 -5.88 -3.30 0.39
CA GLU A 96 -6.31 -2.02 0.97
C GLU A 96 -7.50 -1.44 0.21
N ARG A 97 -7.49 -1.52 -1.13
CA ARG A 97 -8.63 -1.11 -1.98
C ARG A 97 -9.90 -1.92 -1.70
N VAL A 98 -9.77 -3.20 -1.33
CA VAL A 98 -10.93 -4.05 -0.98
C VAL A 98 -11.49 -3.65 0.38
N ILE A 99 -10.65 -3.47 1.41
CA ILE A 99 -11.13 -3.17 2.78
C ILE A 99 -11.67 -1.74 2.92
N THR A 100 -11.15 -0.81 2.12
CA THR A 100 -11.60 0.60 2.09
C THR A 100 -12.84 0.81 1.22
N HIS A 101 -13.30 -0.23 0.53
CA HIS A 101 -14.43 -0.13 -0.38
C HIS A 101 -15.69 0.35 0.35
N PRO A 102 -16.44 1.33 -0.21
CA PRO A 102 -17.60 1.90 0.45
C PRO A 102 -18.64 0.83 0.83
N SER A 103 -18.85 0.65 2.13
CA SER A 103 -19.87 -0.25 2.70
C SER A 103 -20.98 0.61 3.29
N LYS A 104 -22.17 0.55 2.71
CA LYS A 104 -23.40 1.15 3.29
C LYS A 104 -23.95 0.22 4.39
N ASP A 105 -25.16 0.51 4.89
CA ASP A 105 -25.90 -0.14 6.01
C ASP A 105 -25.96 -1.68 6.04
N LYS A 106 -25.43 -2.39 5.04
CA LYS A 106 -25.43 -3.86 4.90
C LYS A 106 -24.17 -4.54 5.45
N GLY A 107 -23.29 -3.83 6.15
CA GLY A 107 -22.09 -4.39 6.76
C GLY A 107 -21.00 -4.76 5.74
N VAL A 108 -20.12 -5.69 6.12
CA VAL A 108 -18.94 -6.11 5.36
C VAL A 108 -19.25 -7.40 4.58
N SER A 109 -18.84 -7.47 3.31
CA SER A 109 -18.97 -8.71 2.52
C SER A 109 -17.89 -9.74 2.89
N LYS A 110 -18.13 -11.02 2.64
CA LYS A 110 -17.15 -12.09 2.91
C LYS A 110 -15.78 -11.83 2.26
N VAL A 111 -15.77 -11.34 1.01
CA VAL A 111 -14.55 -10.99 0.27
C VAL A 111 -13.75 -9.89 0.97
N MET A 112 -14.44 -8.93 1.60
CA MET A 112 -13.79 -7.86 2.36
C MET A 112 -13.20 -8.36 3.68
N ASP A 113 -13.90 -9.24 4.39
CA ASP A 113 -13.39 -9.86 5.62
C ASP A 113 -12.14 -10.73 5.32
N GLU A 114 -12.22 -11.59 4.31
CA GLU A 114 -11.10 -12.42 3.85
C GLU A 114 -9.90 -11.57 3.38
N ALA A 115 -10.17 -10.41 2.77
CA ALA A 115 -9.13 -9.47 2.38
C ALA A 115 -8.50 -8.77 3.60
N TYR A 116 -9.29 -8.39 4.61
CA TYR A 116 -8.78 -7.76 5.83
C TYR A 116 -7.82 -8.66 6.59
N LYS A 117 -8.18 -9.93 6.78
CA LYS A 117 -7.33 -10.93 7.43
C LYS A 117 -5.98 -11.09 6.71
N ARG A 118 -6.01 -11.18 5.37
CA ARG A 118 -4.81 -11.24 4.53
C ARG A 118 -4.02 -9.93 4.53
N TRP A 119 -4.70 -8.79 4.58
CA TRP A 119 -4.07 -7.47 4.61
C TRP A 119 -3.22 -7.26 5.86
N LEU A 120 -3.69 -7.74 7.01
CA LEU A 120 -2.91 -7.75 8.25
C LEU A 120 -1.60 -8.54 8.08
N LEU A 121 -1.67 -9.78 7.59
CA LEU A 121 -0.50 -10.64 7.40
C LEU A 121 0.46 -10.10 6.33
N VAL A 122 -0.06 -9.66 5.19
CA VAL A 122 0.75 -9.09 4.11
C VAL A 122 1.41 -7.78 4.55
N GLY A 123 0.76 -7.00 5.41
CA GLY A 123 1.36 -5.81 5.99
C GLY A 123 2.57 -6.11 6.88
N LEU A 124 2.53 -7.20 7.66
CA LEU A 124 3.72 -7.68 8.38
C LEU A 124 4.84 -8.08 7.43
N LEU A 125 4.51 -8.79 6.34
CA LEU A 125 5.51 -9.20 5.35
C LEU A 125 6.13 -8.01 4.61
N LYS A 126 5.34 -6.95 4.38
CA LYS A 126 5.75 -5.75 3.66
C LYS A 126 6.58 -4.78 4.52
N ASP A 127 6.12 -4.49 5.74
CA ASP A 127 6.66 -3.39 6.56
C ASP A 127 7.20 -3.84 7.93
N GLY A 128 6.97 -5.09 8.33
CA GLY A 128 7.38 -5.61 9.65
C GLY A 128 6.64 -4.99 10.82
N LYS A 129 5.55 -4.26 10.57
CA LYS A 129 4.80 -3.46 11.55
C LYS A 129 3.32 -3.72 11.45
N GLU A 130 2.59 -3.49 12.54
CA GLU A 130 1.13 -3.62 12.58
C GLU A 130 0.48 -2.65 11.58
N PRO A 131 -0.31 -3.14 10.62
CA PRO A 131 -1.00 -2.29 9.66
C PRO A 131 -2.10 -1.44 10.29
N SER A 132 -2.15 -0.15 9.95
CA SER A 132 -3.19 0.77 10.42
C SER A 132 -4.28 0.98 9.36
N ILE A 133 -5.54 0.77 9.75
CA ILE A 133 -6.68 0.90 8.82
C ILE A 133 -6.80 2.35 8.37
N PRO A 134 -6.89 2.64 7.05
CA PRO A 134 -7.01 4.01 6.56
C PRO A 134 -8.19 4.77 7.20
N PRO A 135 -8.00 6.05 7.56
CA PRO A 135 -8.98 6.80 8.37
C PRO A 135 -10.33 6.96 7.67
N TYR A 136 -10.33 7.03 6.34
CA TYR A 136 -11.52 7.16 5.51
C TYR A 136 -12.33 5.86 5.34
N THR A 137 -11.88 4.74 5.91
CA THR A 137 -12.66 3.48 5.92
C THR A 137 -13.93 3.65 6.77
N ALA A 138 -15.06 3.10 6.31
CA ALA A 138 -16.33 3.21 7.01
C ALA A 138 -16.26 2.63 8.44
N THR A 139 -16.82 3.33 9.43
CA THR A 139 -16.78 2.93 10.85
C THR A 139 -17.38 1.55 11.10
N ILE A 140 -18.51 1.23 10.46
CA ILE A 140 -19.17 -0.09 10.58
C ILE A 140 -18.22 -1.19 10.08
N ALA A 141 -17.50 -0.94 8.99
CA ALA A 141 -16.53 -1.88 8.46
C ALA A 141 -15.36 -2.07 9.43
N LYS A 142 -14.78 -0.98 9.96
CA LYS A 142 -13.71 -1.03 10.98
C LYS A 142 -14.10 -1.89 12.19
N ASN A 143 -15.31 -1.71 12.71
CA ASN A 143 -15.79 -2.49 13.86
C ASN A 143 -15.91 -3.97 13.50
N THR A 144 -16.52 -4.28 12.36
CA THR A 144 -16.69 -5.66 11.90
C THR A 144 -15.34 -6.36 11.69
N PHE A 145 -14.40 -5.69 11.03
CA PHE A 145 -13.04 -6.18 10.84
C PHE A 145 -12.34 -6.44 12.17
N SER A 146 -12.44 -5.51 13.12
CA SER A 146 -11.80 -5.68 14.44
C SER A 146 -12.34 -6.90 15.20
N THR A 147 -13.62 -7.23 15.05
CA THR A 147 -14.23 -8.39 15.69
C THR A 147 -13.82 -9.69 15.00
N LEU A 148 -14.00 -9.77 13.67
CA LEU A 148 -13.78 -11.01 12.90
C LEU A 148 -12.31 -11.34 12.71
N GLY A 149 -11.44 -10.33 12.67
CA GLY A 149 -10.00 -10.48 12.50
C GLY A 149 -9.21 -10.57 13.81
N THR A 150 -9.85 -10.73 14.96
CA THR A 150 -9.18 -10.77 16.28
C THR A 150 -7.97 -11.73 16.32
N PRO A 151 -8.07 -12.99 15.85
CA PRO A 151 -6.91 -13.90 15.85
C PRO A 151 -5.73 -13.38 15.03
N TYR A 152 -6.00 -12.76 13.88
CA TYR A 152 -4.97 -12.17 13.01
C TYR A 152 -4.36 -10.91 13.62
N LYS A 153 -5.18 -10.10 14.30
CA LYS A 153 -4.70 -8.90 14.99
C LYS A 153 -3.74 -9.24 16.14
N ASN A 154 -4.04 -10.31 16.88
CA ASN A 154 -3.13 -10.78 17.94
C ASN A 154 -1.75 -11.14 17.36
N ILE A 155 -1.71 -11.83 16.21
CA ILE A 155 -0.45 -12.10 15.49
C ILE A 155 0.26 -10.79 15.14
N THR A 156 -0.43 -9.81 14.55
CA THR A 156 0.22 -8.55 14.17
C THR A 156 0.80 -7.79 15.36
N THR A 157 0.09 -7.79 16.49
CA THR A 157 0.55 -7.14 17.71
C THR A 157 1.76 -7.88 18.27
N GLN A 158 1.71 -9.22 18.42
CA GLN A 158 2.85 -10.00 18.94
C GLN A 158 4.08 -9.94 18.02
N PHE A 159 3.89 -9.90 16.70
CA PHE A 159 4.98 -9.83 15.71
C PHE A 159 5.89 -8.60 15.91
N THR A 160 5.33 -7.49 16.39
CA THR A 160 6.12 -6.26 16.64
C THR A 160 6.85 -6.28 17.99
N THR A 161 6.59 -7.27 18.83
CA THR A 161 7.25 -7.46 20.12
C THR A 161 8.36 -8.51 20.03
N THR A 162 9.23 -8.57 21.04
CA THR A 162 10.25 -9.61 21.18
C THR A 162 9.71 -10.93 21.76
N ASN A 163 8.39 -11.11 21.85
CA ASN A 163 7.77 -12.29 22.47
C ASN A 163 7.48 -13.40 21.45
N ALA A 164 8.53 -14.02 20.92
CA ALA A 164 8.41 -15.10 19.94
C ALA A 164 7.64 -16.33 20.47
N ALA A 165 7.74 -16.62 21.77
CA ALA A 165 7.04 -17.74 22.40
C ALA A 165 5.51 -17.54 22.41
N GLN A 166 5.04 -16.33 22.73
CA GLN A 166 3.62 -16.00 22.67
C GLN A 166 3.11 -16.00 21.22
N LEU A 167 3.89 -15.45 20.28
CA LEU A 167 3.55 -15.48 18.86
C LEU A 167 3.34 -16.92 18.37
N LYS A 168 4.23 -17.83 18.73
CA LYS A 168 4.11 -19.27 18.42
C LYS A 168 2.86 -19.88 19.06
N ALA A 169 2.62 -19.63 20.34
CA ALA A 169 1.46 -20.15 21.06
C ALA A 169 0.14 -19.69 20.42
N ASP A 170 0.04 -18.42 20.04
CA ASP A 170 -1.13 -17.85 19.38
C ASP A 170 -1.38 -18.48 18.00
N ILE A 171 -0.31 -18.75 17.24
CA ILE A 171 -0.39 -19.41 15.93
C ILE A 171 -0.86 -20.86 16.07
N GLU A 172 -0.30 -21.60 17.03
CA GLU A 172 -0.66 -23.00 17.28
C GLU A 172 -2.09 -23.14 17.79
N ALA A 173 -2.51 -22.26 18.72
CA ALA A 173 -3.85 -22.29 19.30
C ALA A 173 -4.97 -22.04 18.27
N ASN A 174 -4.70 -21.29 17.21
CA ASN A 174 -5.69 -20.88 16.21
C ASN A 174 -5.55 -21.64 14.88
N ARG A 175 -4.86 -22.79 14.85
CA ARG A 175 -4.56 -23.54 13.61
C ARG A 175 -5.79 -23.80 12.73
N GLN A 176 -6.90 -24.18 13.34
CA GLN A 176 -8.16 -24.45 12.62
C GLN A 176 -8.69 -23.21 11.90
N VAL A 177 -8.53 -22.02 12.49
CA VAL A 177 -8.95 -20.74 11.87
C VAL A 177 -8.17 -20.49 10.58
N TRP A 178 -6.87 -20.74 10.58
CA TRP A 178 -6.01 -20.55 9.40
C TRP A 178 -6.34 -21.52 8.27
N GLU A 179 -6.69 -22.76 8.62
CA GLU A 179 -7.09 -23.79 7.66
C GLU A 179 -8.45 -23.46 7.03
N GLU A 180 -9.43 -23.07 7.83
CA GLU A 180 -10.77 -22.67 7.36
C GLU A 180 -10.72 -21.42 6.47
N ASP A 181 -9.87 -20.44 6.81
CA ASP A 181 -9.69 -19.22 6.03
C ASP A 181 -8.75 -19.39 4.81
N GLY A 182 -8.07 -20.54 4.69
CA GLY A 182 -7.09 -20.79 3.64
C GLY A 182 -5.89 -19.86 3.68
N THR A 183 -5.41 -19.52 4.89
CA THR A 183 -4.30 -18.59 5.15
C THR A 183 -3.08 -19.28 5.77
N SER A 184 -3.12 -20.60 6.00
CA SER A 184 -2.02 -21.34 6.66
C SER A 184 -0.66 -21.16 6.00
N SER A 185 -0.59 -21.12 4.66
CA SER A 185 0.67 -20.87 3.95
C SER A 185 1.19 -19.45 4.16
N LEU A 186 0.28 -18.47 4.23
CA LEU A 186 0.64 -17.07 4.49
C LEU A 186 1.11 -16.86 5.93
N ILE A 187 0.52 -17.58 6.89
CA ILE A 187 1.00 -17.62 8.28
C ILE A 187 2.42 -18.20 8.34
N ALA A 188 2.70 -19.28 7.61
CA ALA A 188 4.05 -19.85 7.54
C ALA A 188 5.08 -18.85 6.97
N GLU A 189 4.71 -18.09 5.93
CA GLU A 189 5.55 -17.00 5.40
C GLU A 189 5.78 -15.90 6.45
N VAL A 190 4.77 -15.54 7.24
CA VAL A 190 4.91 -14.57 8.35
C VAL A 190 5.88 -15.09 9.42
N VAL A 191 5.75 -16.35 9.83
CA VAL A 191 6.66 -16.99 10.80
C VAL A 191 8.11 -16.97 10.29
N ALA A 192 8.33 -17.32 9.02
CA ALA A 192 9.66 -17.27 8.40
C ALA A 192 10.21 -15.83 8.27
N ALA A 193 9.34 -14.84 8.13
CA ALA A 193 9.73 -13.43 8.03
C ALA A 193 10.05 -12.78 9.38
N TYR A 194 9.58 -13.32 10.51
CA TYR A 194 9.81 -12.77 11.84
C TYR A 194 11.29 -12.50 12.18
N PRO A 195 12.21 -13.50 12.10
CA PRO A 195 13.62 -13.25 12.37
C PRO A 195 14.24 -12.30 11.35
N LYS A 196 13.78 -12.30 10.10
CA LYS A 196 14.24 -11.37 9.06
C LYS A 196 13.92 -9.92 9.44
N TRP A 197 12.71 -9.65 9.91
CA TRP A 197 12.30 -8.32 10.36
C TRP A 197 13.00 -7.86 11.64
N GLN A 198 13.30 -8.77 12.57
CA GLN A 198 14.12 -8.42 13.73
C GLN A 198 15.51 -7.93 13.31
N ILE A 199 16.16 -8.61 12.37
CA ILE A 199 17.46 -8.20 11.82
C ILE A 199 17.35 -6.86 11.09
N ILE A 200 16.31 -6.65 10.27
CA ILE A 200 16.09 -5.38 9.57
C ILE A 200 15.93 -4.24 10.57
N ASN A 201 15.17 -4.44 11.66
CA ASN A 201 14.93 -3.40 12.67
C ASN A 201 16.19 -3.00 13.45
N LEU A 202 17.24 -3.84 13.49
CA LEU A 202 18.52 -3.47 14.10
C LEU A 202 19.19 -2.29 13.38
N ARG A 203 18.89 -2.07 12.10
CA ARG A 203 19.44 -0.94 11.33
C ARG A 203 19.05 0.42 11.91
N ASP A 204 17.92 0.49 12.59
CA ASP A 204 17.40 1.75 13.15
C ASP A 204 18.23 2.20 14.37
N ILE A 205 19.02 1.29 14.96
CA ILE A 205 19.81 1.53 16.18
C ILE A 205 21.32 1.42 15.88
N TYR A 206 21.71 0.54 14.96
CA TYR A 206 23.10 0.21 14.70
C TYR A 206 23.48 0.44 13.24
N ALA A 207 24.60 1.12 13.00
CA ALA A 207 25.23 1.16 11.68
C ALA A 207 26.05 -0.12 11.38
N ARG A 208 26.57 -0.77 12.42
CA ARG A 208 27.36 -2.02 12.32
C ARG A 208 27.14 -2.90 13.55
N VAL A 209 26.89 -4.20 13.34
CA VAL A 209 26.59 -5.18 14.40
C VAL A 209 27.40 -6.47 14.17
N SER A 210 27.95 -7.09 15.22
CA SER A 210 28.60 -8.41 15.08
C SER A 210 27.56 -9.51 14.88
N ILE A 211 27.90 -10.56 14.14
CA ILE A 211 26.99 -11.70 13.93
C ILE A 211 26.59 -12.36 15.25
N SER A 212 27.52 -12.44 16.21
CA SER A 212 27.26 -12.92 17.58
C SER A 212 26.13 -12.12 18.26
N GLN A 213 26.14 -10.79 18.09
CA GLN A 213 25.10 -9.92 18.65
C GLN A 213 23.78 -10.03 17.89
N VAL A 214 23.82 -10.20 16.56
CA VAL A 214 22.61 -10.49 15.76
C VAL A 214 21.96 -11.79 16.22
N ARG A 215 22.74 -12.85 16.47
CA ARG A 215 22.25 -14.14 16.98
C ARG A 215 21.54 -13.99 18.31
N LEU A 216 22.14 -13.27 19.26
CA LEU A 216 21.59 -13.08 20.60
C LEU A 216 20.34 -12.19 20.63
N SER A 217 20.19 -11.29 19.66
CA SER A 217 19.05 -10.37 19.56
C SER A 217 17.90 -10.89 18.70
N THR A 218 18.12 -11.96 17.93
CA THR A 218 17.13 -12.54 17.02
C THR A 218 16.56 -13.83 17.59
N LEU A 219 15.23 -13.93 17.62
CA LEU A 219 14.48 -15.11 18.04
C LEU A 219 13.76 -15.72 16.83
N SER A 220 13.72 -17.05 16.77
CA SER A 220 12.92 -17.75 15.79
C SER A 220 11.46 -17.81 16.25
N ALA A 221 10.52 -17.46 15.37
CA ALA A 221 9.09 -17.64 15.63
C ALA A 221 8.65 -19.13 15.54
N GLU A 222 9.50 -20.01 14.99
CA GLU A 222 9.21 -21.45 14.91
C GLU A 222 9.57 -22.19 16.21
N THR A 223 10.72 -21.86 16.79
CA THR A 223 11.21 -22.51 18.03
C THR A 223 10.89 -21.69 19.27
N GLY A 224 10.78 -20.37 19.16
CA GLY A 224 10.70 -19.45 20.29
C GLY A 224 12.06 -19.16 20.95
N GLU A 225 13.15 -19.63 20.33
CA GLU A 225 14.51 -19.58 20.88
C GLU A 225 15.45 -18.76 19.98
N ILE A 226 16.64 -18.46 20.49
CA ILE A 226 17.71 -17.82 19.72
C ILE A 226 18.15 -18.70 18.53
N LEU A 227 18.74 -18.07 17.52
CA LEU A 227 19.33 -18.79 16.39
C LEU A 227 20.43 -19.76 16.87
N ALA A 228 20.46 -20.97 16.27
CA ALA A 228 21.24 -22.11 16.76
C ALA A 228 22.76 -21.89 16.73
N ASP A 229 23.29 -21.27 15.67
CA ASP A 229 24.71 -21.06 15.44
C ASP A 229 24.97 -19.72 14.70
N ASP A 230 26.21 -19.24 14.82
CA ASP A 230 26.67 -18.06 14.07
C ASP A 230 26.69 -18.34 12.56
N ASP A 231 26.88 -19.60 12.16
CA ASP A 231 26.83 -20.01 10.77
C ASP A 231 25.42 -19.93 10.18
N ALA A 232 24.35 -20.35 10.86
CA ALA A 232 22.98 -20.14 10.38
C ALA A 232 22.61 -18.66 10.36
N THR A 233 23.04 -17.90 11.36
CA THR A 233 22.80 -16.44 11.38
C THR A 233 23.47 -15.79 10.18
N THR A 234 24.71 -16.17 9.87
CA THR A 234 25.42 -15.68 8.68
C THR A 234 24.73 -16.12 7.39
N ARG A 235 24.27 -17.38 7.29
CA ARG A 235 23.51 -17.86 6.11
C ARG A 235 22.21 -17.08 5.91
N LEU A 236 21.47 -16.81 6.99
CA LEU A 236 20.23 -16.03 6.95
C LEU A 236 20.50 -14.59 6.48
N VAL A 237 21.52 -13.94 7.03
CA VAL A 237 21.87 -12.57 6.63
C VAL A 237 22.31 -12.53 5.15
N ARG A 238 23.07 -13.53 4.68
CA ARG A 238 23.39 -13.65 3.24
C ARG A 238 22.15 -13.81 2.38
N ASP A 239 21.23 -14.71 2.73
CA ASP A 239 19.94 -14.85 2.03
C ASP A 239 19.15 -13.54 1.97
N MET A 240 19.16 -12.77 3.05
CA MET A 240 18.50 -11.46 3.11
C MET A 240 19.17 -10.42 2.19
N ILE A 241 20.50 -10.44 2.07
CA ILE A 241 21.25 -9.56 1.17
C ILE A 241 21.02 -9.98 -0.29
N ASP A 242 21.13 -11.27 -0.59
CA ASP A 242 20.97 -11.82 -1.95
C ASP A 242 19.55 -11.64 -2.49
N SER A 243 18.53 -11.77 -1.62
CA SER A 243 17.14 -11.49 -1.96
C SER A 243 16.83 -9.98 -2.09
N GLY A 244 17.77 -9.10 -1.71
CA GLY A 244 17.58 -7.66 -1.71
C GLY A 244 16.65 -7.13 -0.61
N LEU A 245 16.26 -7.99 0.35
CA LEU A 245 15.46 -7.61 1.51
C LEU A 245 16.26 -6.73 2.48
N LEU A 246 17.56 -6.98 2.60
CA LEU A 246 18.49 -6.21 3.41
C LEU A 246 19.58 -5.58 2.55
N LYS A 247 19.78 -4.27 2.71
CA LYS A 247 20.91 -3.56 2.09
C LYS A 247 22.03 -3.46 3.12
N GLY A 248 23.04 -4.29 2.93
CA GLY A 248 24.19 -4.32 3.82
C GLY A 248 25.28 -5.22 3.27
N GLU A 249 26.43 -5.17 3.91
CA GLU A 249 27.58 -5.98 3.57
C GLU A 249 28.10 -6.71 4.82
N LEU A 250 28.57 -7.94 4.63
CA LEU A 250 29.27 -8.70 5.67
C LEU A 250 30.76 -8.42 5.58
N GLN A 251 31.30 -7.75 6.60
CA GLN A 251 32.72 -7.39 6.68
C GLN A 251 33.44 -8.19 7.78
N PRO A 252 34.62 -8.76 7.51
CA PRO A 252 35.44 -9.36 8.56
C PRO A 252 35.90 -8.28 9.55
N GLY A 253 35.89 -8.60 10.84
CA GLY A 253 36.45 -7.75 11.88
C GLY A 253 37.98 -7.63 11.76
N ASN A 254 38.55 -6.54 12.29
CA ASN A 254 39.99 -6.26 12.23
C ASN A 254 40.88 -7.37 12.83
N ASN A 255 40.33 -8.22 13.72
CA ASN A 255 41.04 -9.33 14.35
C ASN A 255 40.76 -10.70 13.70
N GLY A 256 40.07 -10.77 12.56
CA GLY A 256 39.85 -12.00 11.78
C GLY A 256 38.94 -13.07 12.41
N GLY A 257 38.45 -12.86 13.63
CA GLY A 257 37.66 -13.85 14.37
C GLY A 257 36.13 -13.68 14.30
N GLU A 258 35.61 -12.46 14.06
CA GLU A 258 34.17 -12.20 14.00
C GLU A 258 33.77 -11.47 12.72
N LEU A 259 32.62 -11.88 12.17
CA LEU A 259 31.95 -11.20 11.06
C LEU A 259 31.03 -10.10 11.60
N TYR A 260 30.99 -8.98 10.89
CA TYR A 260 30.10 -7.87 11.19
C TYR A 260 29.18 -7.59 10.02
N LEU A 261 27.91 -7.36 10.31
CA LEU A 261 26.93 -6.82 9.40
C LEU A 261 27.01 -5.29 9.44
N HIS A 262 27.33 -4.66 8.31
CA HIS A 262 27.24 -3.22 8.12
C HIS A 262 25.98 -2.90 7.32
N PHE A 263 25.12 -2.05 7.87
CA PHE A 263 23.91 -1.59 7.18
C PHE A 263 24.26 -0.41 6.28
N HIS A 264 23.81 -0.44 5.03
CA HIS A 264 23.98 0.68 4.11
C HIS A 264 22.75 1.59 4.14
N ASP A 265 22.99 2.89 4.11
CA ASP A 265 21.93 3.86 3.86
C ASP A 265 21.50 3.81 2.40
N ASP A 266 20.18 3.97 2.17
CA ASP A 266 19.57 3.92 0.84
C ASP A 266 20.17 4.93 -0.16
N ASN A 267 20.79 6.00 0.35
CA ASN A 267 21.38 7.08 -0.44
C ASN A 267 22.86 6.87 -0.77
N GLU A 268 23.61 6.11 0.02
CA GLU A 268 25.08 6.00 -0.12
C GLU A 268 25.50 5.11 -1.31
N ALA A 269 24.63 4.19 -1.73
CA ALA A 269 24.92 3.21 -2.77
C ALA A 269 24.46 3.62 -4.19
N MET A 270 24.01 4.86 -4.40
CA MET A 270 23.38 5.29 -5.66
C MET A 270 24.35 6.09 -6.54
N THR A 271 24.63 5.59 -7.76
CA THR A 271 25.42 6.34 -8.75
C THR A 271 24.65 7.55 -9.28
N GLU A 272 25.36 8.62 -9.67
CA GLU A 272 24.77 9.84 -10.23
C GLU A 272 23.85 9.54 -11.43
N ALA A 273 24.24 8.62 -12.31
CA ALA A 273 23.42 8.21 -13.46
C ALA A 273 22.10 7.55 -13.04
N LYS A 274 22.14 6.66 -12.04
CA LYS A 274 20.94 5.99 -11.52
C LYS A 274 20.04 6.97 -10.78
N PHE A 275 20.64 7.93 -10.08
CA PHE A 275 19.93 9.03 -9.43
C PHE A 275 19.21 9.93 -10.45
N ALA A 276 19.89 10.35 -11.53
CA ALA A 276 19.30 11.11 -12.63
C ALA A 276 18.13 10.36 -13.30
N GLN A 277 18.27 9.04 -13.51
CA GLN A 277 17.18 8.21 -14.04
C GLN A 277 15.97 8.19 -13.10
N GLN A 278 16.18 8.06 -11.78
CA GLN A 278 15.08 8.13 -10.82
C GLN A 278 14.38 9.49 -10.85
N ILE A 279 15.13 10.60 -10.90
CA ILE A 279 14.54 11.94 -11.02
C ILE A 279 13.67 12.04 -12.27
N ALA A 280 14.18 11.62 -13.43
CA ALA A 280 13.44 11.65 -14.69
C ALA A 280 12.14 10.82 -14.60
N GLN A 281 12.20 9.63 -13.99
CA GLN A 281 11.02 8.79 -13.78
C GLN A 281 10.01 9.45 -12.83
N ARG A 282 10.47 10.06 -11.73
CA ARG A 282 9.59 10.78 -10.80
C ARG A 282 8.93 11.98 -11.46
N TYR A 283 9.67 12.73 -12.26
CA TYR A 283 9.14 13.84 -13.05
C TYR A 283 8.04 13.39 -14.00
N HIS A 284 8.27 12.31 -14.77
CA HIS A 284 7.26 11.73 -15.65
C HIS A 284 6.00 11.28 -14.90
N ASN A 285 6.16 10.67 -13.72
CA ASN A 285 5.03 10.27 -12.88
C ASN A 285 4.23 11.48 -12.38
N ILE A 286 4.91 12.57 -12.00
CA ILE A 286 4.27 13.82 -11.57
C ILE A 286 3.50 14.45 -12.74
N GLU A 287 4.07 14.46 -13.93
CA GLU A 287 3.40 14.98 -15.13
C GLU A 287 2.14 14.17 -15.47
N SER A 288 2.25 12.83 -15.48
CA SER A 288 1.11 11.92 -15.66
C SER A 288 0.01 12.15 -14.63
N LEU A 289 0.38 12.26 -13.35
CA LEU A 289 -0.56 12.56 -12.26
C LEU A 289 -1.20 13.94 -12.42
N GLY A 290 -0.44 14.95 -12.86
CA GLY A 290 -0.94 16.29 -13.14
C GLY A 290 -2.00 16.30 -14.25
N ASN A 291 -1.82 15.49 -15.30
CA ASN A 291 -2.82 15.33 -16.35
C ASN A 291 -4.10 14.65 -15.85
N GLN A 292 -3.95 13.61 -15.01
CA GLN A 292 -5.10 12.94 -14.38
C GLN A 292 -5.86 13.88 -13.43
N TYR A 293 -5.13 14.71 -12.67
CA TYR A 293 -5.70 15.71 -11.78
C TYR A 293 -6.50 16.76 -12.55
N LYS A 294 -5.93 17.31 -13.64
CA LYS A 294 -6.64 18.26 -14.52
C LYS A 294 -7.95 17.67 -15.04
N ALA A 295 -7.91 16.45 -15.57
CA ALA A 295 -9.11 15.77 -16.06
C ALA A 295 -10.15 15.52 -14.95
N ALA A 296 -9.72 15.17 -13.74
CA ALA A 296 -10.61 15.02 -12.59
C ALA A 296 -11.23 16.36 -12.17
N ASN A 297 -10.46 17.44 -12.16
CA ASN A 297 -10.90 18.79 -11.80
C ASN A 297 -11.91 19.34 -12.82
N GLU A 298 -11.64 19.21 -14.12
CA GLU A 298 -12.58 19.59 -15.18
C GLU A 298 -13.92 18.87 -15.05
N ARG A 299 -13.89 17.56 -14.78
CA ARG A 299 -15.10 16.77 -14.55
C ARG A 299 -15.89 17.25 -13.33
N LEU A 300 -15.20 17.53 -12.23
CA LEU A 300 -15.85 18.04 -11.02
C LEU A 300 -16.47 19.42 -11.28
N GLY A 301 -15.73 20.32 -11.93
CA GLY A 301 -16.20 21.65 -12.30
C GLY A 301 -17.44 21.63 -13.21
N ASN A 302 -17.51 20.66 -14.12
CA ASN A 302 -18.66 20.48 -15.01
C ASN A 302 -19.85 19.74 -14.35
N SER A 303 -19.70 19.26 -13.11
CA SER A 303 -20.78 18.59 -12.40
C SER A 303 -21.83 19.58 -11.89
N LYS A 304 -23.09 19.38 -12.28
CA LYS A 304 -24.23 20.21 -11.86
C LYS A 304 -24.32 20.37 -10.34
N GLU A 305 -24.05 19.32 -9.58
CA GLU A 305 -24.13 19.35 -8.12
C GLU A 305 -23.01 20.19 -7.50
N TYR A 306 -21.81 20.14 -8.09
CA TYR A 306 -20.70 21.00 -7.67
C TYR A 306 -20.97 22.47 -7.99
N VAL A 307 -21.46 22.76 -9.20
CA VAL A 307 -21.84 24.13 -9.59
C VAL A 307 -22.91 24.70 -8.65
N LYS A 308 -23.96 23.92 -8.35
CA LYS A 308 -24.98 24.33 -7.37
C LYS A 308 -24.39 24.59 -5.98
N HIS A 309 -23.49 23.72 -5.52
CA HIS A 309 -22.81 23.88 -4.23
C HIS A 309 -21.97 25.15 -4.21
N ALA A 310 -21.13 25.38 -5.22
CA ALA A 310 -20.31 26.58 -5.34
C ALA A 310 -21.15 27.88 -5.32
N VAL A 311 -22.25 27.92 -6.08
CA VAL A 311 -23.19 29.06 -6.07
C VAL A 311 -23.84 29.24 -4.70
N ARG A 312 -24.13 28.16 -3.98
CA ARG A 312 -24.71 28.22 -2.62
C ARG A 312 -23.71 28.76 -1.61
N GLU A 313 -22.46 28.34 -1.67
CA GLU A 313 -21.39 28.83 -0.79
C GLU A 313 -21.10 30.30 -1.05
N GLN A 314 -21.06 30.73 -2.31
CA GLN A 314 -20.89 32.15 -2.64
C GLN A 314 -22.03 33.01 -2.06
N LYS A 315 -23.28 32.55 -2.19
CA LYS A 315 -24.44 33.23 -1.57
C LYS A 315 -24.45 33.20 -0.04
N ARG A 316 -23.73 32.27 0.61
CA ARG A 316 -23.56 32.25 2.07
C ARG A 316 -22.50 33.26 2.49
N ALA A 317 -21.37 33.30 1.79
CA ALA A 317 -20.33 34.31 1.99
C ALA A 317 -20.86 35.73 1.78
N ASP A 318 -21.73 35.95 0.78
CA ASP A 318 -22.35 37.26 0.54
C ASP A 318 -23.37 37.67 1.63
N LYS A 319 -23.85 36.73 2.45
CA LYS A 319 -24.88 36.93 3.48
C LYS A 319 -24.34 36.98 4.91
N ASP A 320 -23.11 36.55 5.14
CA ASP A 320 -22.39 36.80 6.40
C ASP A 320 -21.66 38.15 6.26
N PRO A 321 -22.24 39.28 6.69
CA PRO A 321 -21.43 40.47 6.89
C PRO A 321 -20.42 40.10 7.97
N ALA A 322 -19.14 40.23 7.65
CA ALA A 322 -18.06 40.07 8.61
C ALA A 322 -18.42 40.81 9.91
N ASP A 323 -18.46 40.07 11.03
CA ASP A 323 -18.35 40.69 12.35
C ASP A 323 -16.99 41.43 12.35
N PRO A 324 -16.94 42.76 12.52
CA PRO A 324 -15.74 43.57 12.28
C PRO A 324 -14.55 43.25 13.21
N GLY A 325 -14.69 42.31 14.14
CA GLY A 325 -13.70 41.99 15.17
C GLY A 325 -12.76 40.80 14.89
N VAL A 326 -12.96 40.02 13.82
CA VAL A 326 -12.21 38.74 13.63
C VAL A 326 -11.25 38.76 12.42
N GLY A 327 -11.07 39.93 11.80
CA GLY A 327 -10.32 40.09 10.55
C GLY A 327 -8.89 40.65 10.67
N PHE A 328 -8.34 40.83 11.87
CA PHE A 328 -7.02 41.47 12.02
C PHE A 328 -5.84 40.47 12.04
N ASP A 329 -6.08 39.19 12.31
CA ASP A 329 -4.99 38.19 12.43
C ASP A 329 -4.62 37.50 11.10
N SER A 330 -5.45 37.61 10.06
CA SER A 330 -5.20 36.95 8.76
C SER A 330 -4.49 37.83 7.72
N LEU A 331 -4.19 39.09 8.07
CA LEU A 331 -3.54 40.05 7.17
C LEU A 331 -2.08 40.35 7.55
N ILE A 332 -1.57 39.83 8.66
CA ILE A 332 -0.21 40.12 9.14
C ILE A 332 0.81 39.06 8.70
N GLU A 333 0.40 37.82 8.41
CA GLU A 333 1.38 36.75 8.10
C GLU A 333 1.89 36.72 6.65
N ASP A 334 1.21 37.37 5.70
CA ASP A 334 1.55 37.27 4.27
C ASP A 334 2.44 38.42 3.73
N GLU A 335 2.75 39.46 4.53
CA GLU A 335 3.44 40.66 4.02
C GLU A 335 4.96 40.75 4.33
N ASP A 336 5.54 39.79 5.08
CA ASP A 336 6.96 39.89 5.51
C ASP A 336 7.90 38.78 4.99
N LEU A 337 7.49 38.02 3.96
CA LEU A 337 8.32 36.94 3.39
C LEU A 337 8.99 37.29 2.04
N MET A 338 9.18 38.57 1.69
CA MET A 338 9.67 39.00 0.37
C MET A 338 10.61 40.22 0.39
N THR A 339 11.54 40.32 1.34
CA THR A 339 12.72 41.20 1.17
C THR A 339 14.00 40.38 1.16
N GLY A 340 14.42 40.07 -0.07
CA GLY A 340 15.69 39.46 -0.38
C GLY A 340 16.85 40.29 0.14
N ILE A 341 17.79 39.58 0.76
CA ILE A 341 19.14 40.01 1.06
C ILE A 341 19.80 40.45 -0.26
N THR A 342 20.08 41.74 -0.42
CA THR A 342 21.09 42.20 -1.39
C THR A 342 22.39 42.52 -0.66
N PRO A 343 23.55 42.08 -1.19
CA PRO A 343 24.84 42.24 -0.53
C PRO A 343 25.45 43.60 -0.85
N THR A 344 26.13 44.23 0.11
CA THR A 344 27.21 45.19 -0.18
C THR A 344 28.19 45.33 0.98
N ALA A 345 29.47 45.24 0.58
CA ALA A 345 30.72 45.70 1.20
C ALA A 345 31.29 44.92 2.40
#